data_AF-A0A843JI58-F1
#
_entry.id   AF-A0A843JI58-F1
#
_cell.length_a   1.000
_cell.length_b   1.000
_cell.length_c   1.000
_cell.angle_alpha   90.00
_cell.angle_beta   90.00
_cell.angle_gamma   90.00
#
_symmetry.space_group_name_H-M   'P 1'
#
loop_
_entity.id
_entity.type
_entity.pdbx_description
1 polymer ?
#
loop_
_entity_poly.entity_id
_entity_poly.type
_entity_poly.pdbx_seq_one_letter_code
_entity_poly.pdbx_strand_id
1 'polypeptide(L)'
;MVSKLKELSEDDLEDISIFLSETIVKKISSSVKSQKEILDMDVSIEIDYPNENGELDVDASIEIDTDELSDLSSERIDEVIDESYLELDEYINEHYR
;
A
#
# COMPACT_ATOMS: atom_id res chain seq x y z
N MET A 1 -1.88 -25.76 2.71
CA MET A 1 -0.45 -25.76 2.35
C MET A 1 -0.10 -24.30 2.14
N VAL A 2 0.63 -23.69 3.08
CA VAL A 2 1.04 -22.28 2.97
C VAL A 2 2.23 -22.29 2.02
N SER A 3 1.99 -21.98 0.75
CA SER A 3 3.07 -21.91 -0.24
C SER A 3 4.02 -20.80 0.21
N LYS A 4 5.23 -21.18 0.60
CA LYS A 4 6.29 -20.23 0.93
C LYS A 4 6.54 -19.34 -0.28
N LEU A 5 6.56 -18.04 -0.04
CA LEU A 5 7.11 -17.06 -0.97
C LEU A 5 8.49 -17.53 -1.42
N LYS A 6 8.84 -17.32 -2.69
CA LYS A 6 10.24 -17.36 -3.11
C LYS A 6 11.07 -16.42 -2.22
N GLU A 7 12.35 -16.70 -2.06
CA GLU A 7 13.27 -15.74 -1.44
C GLU A 7 13.18 -14.41 -2.20
N LEU A 8 12.55 -13.41 -1.57
CA LEU A 8 12.48 -12.05 -2.07
C LEU A 8 13.85 -11.40 -1.87
N SER A 9 14.39 -10.83 -2.94
CA SER A 9 15.59 -10.00 -2.92
C SER A 9 15.24 -8.60 -2.41
N GLU A 10 16.25 -7.82 -2.00
CA GLU A 10 16.07 -6.41 -1.63
C GLU A 10 15.40 -5.59 -2.76
N ASP A 11 15.75 -5.88 -4.02
CA ASP A 11 15.09 -5.31 -5.23
C ASP A 11 13.59 -5.65 -5.26
N ASP A 12 13.23 -6.91 -4.98
CA ASP A 12 11.83 -7.34 -5.01
C ASP A 12 11.00 -6.66 -3.90
N LEU A 13 11.60 -6.44 -2.73
CA LEU A 13 10.98 -5.70 -1.62
C LEU A 13 10.81 -4.21 -2.00
N GLU A 14 11.80 -3.62 -2.66
CA GLU A 14 11.71 -2.24 -3.15
C GLU A 14 10.61 -2.09 -4.22
N ASP A 15 10.53 -3.01 -5.19
CA ASP A 15 9.45 -3.05 -6.18
C ASP A 15 8.07 -3.18 -5.53
N ILE A 16 7.93 -4.04 -4.50
CA ILE A 16 6.68 -4.19 -3.73
C ILE A 16 6.31 -2.88 -3.04
N SER A 17 7.27 -2.22 -2.39
CA SER A 17 7.05 -0.95 -1.71
C SER A 17 6.59 0.13 -2.70
N ILE A 18 7.30 0.27 -3.82
CA ILE A 18 6.96 1.23 -4.87
C ILE A 18 5.56 0.93 -5.42
N PHE A 19 5.27 -0.34 -5.75
CA PHE A 19 3.98 -0.75 -6.30
C PHE A 19 2.82 -0.42 -5.34
N LEU A 20 2.96 -0.76 -4.06
CA LEU A 20 1.94 -0.49 -3.06
C LEU A 20 1.76 1.03 -2.86
N SER A 21 2.86 1.80 -2.77
CA SER A 21 2.81 3.25 -2.63
C SER A 21 2.08 3.91 -3.81
N GLU A 22 2.47 3.56 -5.04
CA GLU A 22 1.84 4.11 -6.24
C GLU A 22 0.36 3.73 -6.34
N THR A 23 0.01 2.49 -5.96
CA THR A 23 -1.38 2.00 -5.97
C THR A 23 -2.25 2.79 -4.99
N ILE A 24 -1.76 2.98 -3.78
CA ILE A 24 -2.41 3.76 -2.73
C ILE A 24 -2.62 5.21 -3.20
N VAL A 25 -1.54 5.89 -3.63
CA VAL A 25 -1.59 7.31 -4.05
C VAL A 25 -2.59 7.49 -5.18
N LYS A 26 -2.60 6.56 -6.14
CA LYS A 26 -3.52 6.57 -7.28
C LYS A 26 -4.97 6.36 -6.86
N LYS A 27 -5.26 5.42 -5.95
CA LYS A 27 -6.61 5.16 -5.44
C LYS A 27 -7.13 6.33 -4.60
N ILE A 28 -6.31 6.94 -3.74
CA ILE A 28 -6.71 8.13 -2.99
C ILE A 28 -6.94 9.31 -3.93
N SER A 29 -6.03 9.55 -4.88
CA SER A 29 -6.19 10.60 -5.89
C SER A 29 -7.47 10.44 -6.73
N SER A 30 -7.93 9.19 -6.93
CA SER A 30 -9.18 8.88 -7.61
C SER A 30 -10.41 8.96 -6.71
N SER A 31 -10.23 8.90 -5.39
CA SER A 31 -11.31 8.97 -4.39
C SER A 31 -11.70 10.40 -4.03
N VAL A 32 -10.78 11.35 -4.18
CA VAL A 32 -11.09 12.79 -4.07
C VAL A 32 -11.65 13.31 -5.40
N LYS A 33 -12.51 14.33 -5.36
CA LYS A 33 -13.08 14.94 -6.59
C LYS A 33 -12.06 15.80 -7.30
N SER A 34 -11.11 16.37 -6.55
CA SER A 34 -10.07 17.24 -7.05
C SER A 34 -8.81 17.04 -6.21
N GLN A 35 -7.66 16.84 -6.86
CA GLN A 35 -6.36 16.75 -6.17
C GLN A 35 -6.02 17.99 -5.33
N LYS A 36 -6.69 19.13 -5.56
CA LYS A 36 -6.56 20.33 -4.73
C LYS A 36 -7.18 20.19 -3.34
N GLU A 37 -7.99 19.16 -3.11
CA GLU A 37 -8.53 18.82 -1.78
C GLU A 37 -7.49 18.15 -0.90
N ILE A 38 -6.40 17.62 -1.49
CA ILE A 38 -5.27 17.02 -0.78
C ILE A 38 -4.22 18.12 -0.62
N LEU A 39 -3.99 18.56 0.61
CA LEU A 39 -2.97 19.55 0.94
C LEU A 39 -1.60 18.89 1.01
N ASP A 40 -1.54 17.74 1.66
CA ASP A 40 -0.33 16.94 1.82
C ASP A 40 -0.70 15.45 1.89
N MET A 41 0.17 14.58 1.39
CA MET A 41 0.00 13.14 1.43
C MET A 41 1.38 12.51 1.54
N ASP A 42 1.59 11.76 2.60
CA ASP A 42 2.77 10.95 2.83
C ASP A 42 2.35 9.49 2.97
N VAL A 43 3.02 8.62 2.21
CA VAL A 43 2.80 7.17 2.24
C VAL A 43 4.10 6.53 2.69
N SER A 44 4.07 5.98 3.89
CA SER A 44 5.18 5.26 4.50
C SER A 44 4.91 3.77 4.43
N ILE A 45 5.84 3.02 3.84
CA ILE A 45 5.75 1.56 3.73
C ILE A 45 6.95 0.96 4.44
N GLU A 46 6.67 0.13 5.43
CA GLU A 46 7.64 -0.66 6.17
C GLU A 46 7.50 -2.11 5.73
N ILE A 47 8.60 -2.73 5.34
CA ILE A 47 8.64 -4.12 4.91
C ILE A 47 9.59 -4.86 5.83
N ASP A 48 9.08 -5.88 6.52
CA ASP A 48 9.85 -6.78 7.36
C ASP A 48 9.90 -8.16 6.70
N TYR A 49 11.05 -8.47 6.06
CA TYR A 49 11.29 -9.76 5.44
C TYR A 49 12.75 -10.22 5.55
N PRO A 50 12.99 -11.49 5.93
CA PRO A 50 12.05 -12.39 6.59
C PRO A 50 11.83 -11.95 8.04
N ASN A 51 10.56 -11.84 8.47
CA ASN A 51 10.22 -11.59 9.86
C ASN A 51 10.56 -12.81 10.75
N GLU A 52 10.29 -12.72 12.07
CA GLU A 52 10.58 -13.82 13.02
C GLU A 52 9.94 -15.18 12.66
N ASN A 53 8.89 -15.17 11.82
CA ASN A 53 8.20 -16.37 11.33
C ASN A 53 8.63 -16.81 9.92
N GLY A 54 9.52 -16.06 9.26
CA GLY A 54 9.90 -16.29 7.86
C GLY A 54 8.82 -15.89 6.86
N GLU A 55 7.97 -14.94 7.24
CA GLU A 55 6.87 -14.39 6.45
C GLU A 55 7.25 -12.99 5.96
N LEU A 56 6.58 -12.53 4.91
CA LEU A 56 6.67 -11.14 4.43
C LEU A 56 5.62 -10.34 5.19
N ASP A 57 6.09 -9.39 6.00
CA ASP A 57 5.24 -8.41 6.65
C ASP A 57 5.37 -7.08 5.91
N VAL A 58 4.24 -6.47 5.56
CA VAL A 58 4.18 -5.18 4.84
C VAL A 58 3.19 -4.29 5.57
N ASP A 59 3.71 -3.30 6.27
CA ASP A 59 2.94 -2.27 6.96
C ASP A 59 2.92 -1.00 6.11
N ALA A 60 1.73 -0.55 5.71
CA ALA A 60 1.53 0.68 4.96
C ALA A 60 0.76 1.68 5.83
N SER A 61 1.39 2.82 6.08
CA SER A 61 0.81 3.94 6.80
C SER A 61 0.66 5.13 5.87
N ILE A 62 -0.52 5.75 5.89
CA ILE A 62 -0.83 6.92 5.08
C ILE A 62 -1.17 8.07 6.02
N GLU A 63 -0.42 9.16 5.89
CA GLU A 63 -0.76 10.43 6.48
C GLU A 63 -1.28 11.34 5.37
N ILE A 64 -2.55 11.74 5.46
CA ILE A 64 -3.14 12.65 4.48
C ILE A 64 -3.74 13.85 5.18
N ASP A 65 -3.36 15.03 4.70
CA ASP A 65 -3.90 16.30 5.13
C ASP A 65 -4.80 16.81 4.00
N THR A 66 -6.07 17.05 4.33
CA THR A 66 -7.07 17.48 3.35
C THR A 66 -7.66 18.82 3.72
N ASP A 67 -8.04 19.59 2.70
CA ASP A 67 -8.74 20.85 2.88
C ASP A 67 -10.09 20.62 3.58
N GLU A 68 -10.56 21.63 4.31
CA GLU A 68 -11.80 21.60 5.11
C GLU A 68 -13.08 21.31 4.31
N LEU A 69 -13.01 21.38 2.97
CA LEU A 69 -14.09 21.02 2.06
C LEU A 69 -14.00 19.58 1.51
N SER A 70 -12.93 18.85 1.83
CA SER A 70 -12.73 17.48 1.38
C SER A 70 -13.72 16.53 2.05
N ASP A 71 -14.30 15.64 1.25
CA ASP A 71 -15.20 14.57 1.72
C ASP A 71 -14.43 13.28 2.03
N LEU A 72 -13.09 13.31 2.00
CA LEU A 72 -12.26 12.15 2.26
C LEU A 72 -12.37 11.73 3.73
N SER A 73 -13.17 10.70 3.97
CA SER A 73 -13.34 10.12 5.30
C SER A 73 -12.20 9.14 5.59
N SER A 74 -11.79 9.01 6.85
CA SER A 74 -10.82 8.01 7.28
C SER A 74 -11.22 6.58 6.87
N GLU A 75 -12.52 6.30 6.88
CA GLU A 75 -13.09 5.02 6.43
C GLU A 75 -12.77 4.72 4.95
N ARG A 76 -12.71 5.75 4.10
CA ARG A 76 -12.33 5.60 2.68
C ARG A 76 -10.83 5.39 2.53
N ILE A 77 -10.01 5.95 3.42
CA ILE A 77 -8.56 5.73 3.42
C ILE A 77 -8.28 4.27 3.79
N ASP A 78 -8.89 3.77 4.86
CA ASP A 78 -8.82 2.37 5.28
C ASP A 78 -9.24 1.43 4.15
N GLU A 79 -10.37 1.70 3.49
CA GLU A 79 -10.83 0.90 2.34
C GLU A 79 -9.82 0.90 1.19
N VAL A 80 -9.19 2.05 0.89
CA VAL A 80 -8.15 2.13 -0.14
C VAL A 80 -6.90 1.34 0.24
N ILE A 81 -6.50 1.35 1.51
CA ILE A 81 -5.37 0.55 2.02
C ILE A 81 -5.70 -0.95 1.85
N ASP A 82 -6.88 -1.38 2.28
CA ASP A 82 -7.34 -2.77 2.21
C ASP A 82 -7.40 -3.26 0.75
N GLU A 83 -7.96 -2.45 -0.16
CA GLU A 83 -7.95 -2.73 -1.60
C GLU A 83 -6.53 -2.82 -2.18
N SER A 84 -5.60 -1.98 -1.69
CA SER A 84 -4.21 -2.00 -2.16
C SER A 84 -3.47 -3.24 -1.68
N TYR A 85 -3.75 -3.73 -0.47
CA TYR A 85 -3.23 -5.00 0.02
C TYR A 85 -3.74 -6.19 -0.80
N LEU A 86 -4.99 -6.16 -1.24
CA LEU A 86 -5.53 -7.19 -2.13
C LEU A 86 -4.81 -7.20 -3.48
N GLU A 87 -4.60 -6.04 -4.11
CA GLU A 87 -3.81 -5.94 -5.34
C GLU A 87 -2.36 -6.37 -5.14
N LEU A 88 -1.77 -6.06 -3.98
CA LEU A 88 -0.42 -6.51 -3.63
C LEU A 88 -0.36 -8.03 -3.46
N ASP A 89 -1.34 -8.66 -2.81
CA ASP A 89 -1.38 -10.13 -2.69
C ASP A 89 -1.47 -10.78 -4.07
N GLU A 90 -2.29 -10.25 -4.98
CA GLU A 90 -2.36 -10.72 -6.38
C GLU A 90 -1.02 -10.56 -7.11
N TYR A 91 -0.38 -9.39 -7.00
CA TYR A 91 0.94 -9.14 -7.58
C TYR A 91 1.98 -10.13 -7.06
N ILE A 92 1.99 -10.35 -5.74
CA ILE A 92 2.91 -11.28 -5.09
C ILE A 92 2.64 -12.73 -5.54
N ASN A 93 1.38 -13.12 -5.66
CA ASN A 93 0.98 -14.43 -6.13
C ASN A 93 1.42 -14.69 -7.57
N GLU A 94 1.32 -13.68 -8.44
CA GLU A 94 1.67 -13.80 -9.85
C GLU A 94 3.19 -13.80 -10.09
N HIS A 95 3.94 -12.99 -9.32
CA HIS A 95 5.39 -12.80 -9.53
C HIS A 95 6.27 -13.71 -8.65
N TYR A 96 5.86 -14.03 -7.43
CA TYR A 96 6.71 -14.68 -6.42
C TYR A 96 6.22 -16.04 -5.91
N ARG A 97 5.05 -16.54 -6.39
CA ARG A 97 4.46 -17.81 -5.99
C ARG A 97 4.56 -18.94 -7.03
#